data_AF-A0A6J2T2K4-F1
#
_entry.id   AF-A0A6J2T2K4-F1
#
_cell.length_a   1.000
_cell.length_b   1.000
_cell.length_c   1.000
_cell.angle_alpha   90.00
_cell.angle_beta   90.00
_cell.angle_gamma   90.00
#
_symmetry.space_group_name_H-M   'P 1'
#
loop_
_entity.id
_entity.type
_entity.pdbx_description
1 polymer ?
#
loop_
_entity_poly.entity_id
_entity_poly.type
_entity_poly.pdbx_seq_one_letter_code
_entity_poly.pdbx_strand_id
1 'polypeptide(L)'
;MPLFNKKFEAKPIPARLNRCNIGHAVVTEDLDDFRQISLNLGNKELRFADGIWMHSARKNDVDDMLRLNKKFRALEEENNMCNLKIEVMLDLLAEHATELNQLKPVKEKSDISQGFTIKMPVM
;
A
#
# COMPACT_ATOMS: atom_id res chain seq x y z
N MET A 1 -62.54 21.20 10.39
CA MET A 1 -62.68 19.86 11.00
C MET A 1 -61.59 18.96 10.40
N PRO A 2 -60.85 18.18 11.19
CA PRO A 2 -59.70 17.44 10.68
C PRO A 2 -60.16 16.24 9.83
N LEU A 3 -59.66 16.14 8.60
CA LEU A 3 -60.11 15.23 7.53
C LEU A 3 -59.32 13.91 7.42
N PHE A 4 -58.47 13.58 8.39
CA PHE A 4 -57.71 12.33 8.39
C PHE A 4 -58.18 11.44 9.53
N ASN A 5 -59.12 10.53 9.23
CA ASN A 5 -59.42 9.42 10.12
C ASN A 5 -58.14 8.60 10.34
N LYS A 6 -57.93 8.16 11.59
CA LYS A 6 -56.83 7.35 12.19
C LYS A 6 -56.30 6.12 11.41
N LYS A 7 -56.65 5.93 10.14
CA LYS A 7 -56.19 4.84 9.28
C LYS A 7 -54.70 4.93 8.90
N PHE A 8 -54.07 6.08 9.14
CA PHE A 8 -52.64 6.33 8.89
C PHE A 8 -51.81 6.52 10.17
N GLU A 9 -52.37 6.27 11.35
CA GLU A 9 -51.52 6.23 12.54
C GLU A 9 -50.70 4.94 12.52
N ALA A 10 -49.37 5.11 12.58
CA ALA A 10 -48.45 3.99 12.71
C ALA A 10 -48.80 3.24 13.98
N LYS A 11 -49.14 1.95 13.83
CA LYS A 11 -49.39 1.09 15.00
C LYS A 11 -48.15 1.12 15.89
N PRO A 12 -48.30 1.29 17.22
CA PRO A 12 -47.15 1.27 18.12
C PRO A 12 -46.40 -0.03 17.94
N ILE A 13 -45.10 0.08 17.63
CA ILE A 13 -44.23 -1.07 17.40
C ILE A 13 -44.20 -1.85 18.72
N PRO A 14 -44.58 -3.15 18.73
CA PRO A 14 -44.51 -3.96 19.93
C PRO A 14 -43.12 -3.90 20.53
N ALA A 15 -43.02 -3.71 21.85
CA ALA A 15 -41.74 -3.75 22.54
C ALA A 15 -41.09 -5.11 22.24
N ARG A 16 -39.85 -5.09 21.72
CA ARG A 16 -39.06 -6.30 21.51
C ARG A 16 -38.72 -6.88 22.89
N LEU A 17 -39.57 -7.77 23.39
CA LEU A 17 -39.42 -8.41 24.70
C LEU A 17 -38.10 -9.20 24.83
N ASN A 18 -37.52 -9.60 23.69
CA ASN A 18 -36.23 -10.26 23.64
C ASN A 18 -35.29 -9.44 22.77
N ARG A 19 -34.33 -8.73 23.39
CA ARG A 19 -33.03 -8.57 22.70
C ARG A 19 -32.48 -9.99 22.59
N CYS A 20 -32.41 -10.54 21.39
CA CYS A 20 -31.64 -11.76 21.13
C CYS A 20 -30.15 -11.42 21.28
N ASN A 21 -29.71 -11.13 22.49
CA ASN A 21 -28.31 -10.98 22.86
C ASN A 21 -27.89 -12.04 23.88
N ILE A 22 -28.79 -12.96 24.27
CA ILE A 22 -28.48 -14.13 25.07
C ILE A 22 -29.22 -15.29 24.42
N GLY A 23 -28.54 -16.09 23.61
CA GLY A 23 -29.18 -17.17 22.86
C GLY A 23 -28.54 -17.51 21.52
N HIS A 24 -27.32 -17.04 21.24
CA HIS A 24 -26.51 -17.86 20.35
C HIS A 24 -26.14 -19.10 21.17
N ALA A 25 -26.48 -20.29 20.68
CA ALA A 25 -25.79 -21.48 21.14
C ALA A 25 -24.30 -21.15 21.07
N VAL A 26 -23.50 -21.62 22.04
CA VAL A 26 -22.05 -21.68 21.79
C VAL A 26 -21.93 -22.63 20.62
N VAL A 27 -21.86 -22.04 19.42
CA VAL A 27 -21.65 -22.75 18.18
C VAL A 27 -20.22 -23.26 18.30
N THR A 28 -20.07 -24.46 18.87
CA THR A 28 -18.89 -25.29 18.71
C THR A 28 -18.91 -25.89 17.30
N GLU A 29 -19.12 -25.07 16.28
CA GLU A 29 -18.71 -25.43 14.93
C GLU A 29 -17.21 -25.21 14.89
N ASP A 30 -16.49 -26.20 14.39
CA ASP A 30 -15.08 -26.03 14.07
C ASP A 30 -14.98 -24.83 13.13
N LEU A 31 -14.32 -23.77 13.59
CA LEU A 31 -14.12 -22.53 12.81
C LEU A 31 -13.42 -22.80 11.46
N ASP A 32 -12.89 -24.00 11.28
CA ASP A 32 -12.33 -24.49 10.03
C ASP A 32 -13.37 -24.54 8.89
N ASP A 33 -14.66 -24.74 9.18
CA ASP A 33 -15.73 -24.69 8.16
C ASP A 33 -15.92 -23.29 7.56
N PHE A 34 -15.51 -22.24 8.30
CA PHE A 34 -15.55 -20.85 7.83
C PHE A 34 -14.26 -20.40 7.13
N ARG A 35 -13.27 -21.29 6.91
CA ARG A 35 -12.05 -20.93 6.15
C ARG A 35 -12.36 -20.56 4.70
N GLN A 36 -13.47 -21.05 4.15
CA GLN A 36 -13.86 -20.78 2.77
C GLN A 36 -15.31 -20.32 2.71
N ILE A 37 -15.49 -19.00 2.73
CA ILE A 37 -16.80 -18.39 2.56
C ILE A 37 -17.12 -18.32 1.06
N SER A 38 -18.20 -18.96 0.63
CA SER A 38 -18.69 -18.92 -0.75
C SER A 38 -20.13 -18.44 -0.83
N LEU A 39 -20.47 -17.82 -1.95
CA LEU A 39 -21.81 -17.32 -2.27
C LEU A 39 -22.19 -17.84 -3.65
N ASN A 40 -23.33 -18.54 -3.73
CA ASN A 40 -23.86 -19.05 -4.99
C ASN A 40 -25.06 -18.19 -5.44
N LEU A 41 -24.92 -17.55 -6.61
CA LEU A 41 -25.95 -16.72 -7.24
C LEU A 41 -26.37 -17.35 -8.57
N GLY A 42 -27.27 -18.32 -8.50
CA GLY A 42 -27.80 -19.04 -9.67
C GLY A 42 -26.75 -19.95 -10.30
N ASN A 43 -26.14 -19.50 -11.40
CA ASN A 43 -25.09 -20.23 -12.11
C ASN A 43 -23.68 -19.68 -11.82
N LYS A 44 -23.52 -18.81 -10.83
CA LYS A 44 -22.24 -18.18 -10.47
C LYS A 44 -21.86 -18.51 -9.04
N GLU A 45 -20.65 -19.04 -8.85
CA GLU A 45 -20.02 -19.18 -7.54
C GLU A 45 -19.04 -18.02 -7.32
N LEU A 46 -19.15 -17.36 -6.17
CA LEU A 46 -18.25 -16.35 -5.65
C LEU A 46 -17.59 -16.88 -4.38
N ARG A 47 -16.30 -16.58 -4.18
CA ARG A 47 -15.61 -16.86 -2.92
C ARG A 47 -15.08 -15.57 -2.33
N PHE A 48 -15.21 -15.45 -1.02
CA PHE A 48 -14.68 -14.32 -0.29
C PHE A 48 -13.25 -14.63 0.13
N ALA A 49 -12.31 -13.82 -0.34
CA ALA A 49 -10.92 -13.88 0.10
C ALA A 49 -10.27 -12.51 0.01
N ASP A 50 -9.32 -12.23 0.91
CA ASP A 50 -8.61 -10.94 0.98
C ASP A 50 -9.55 -9.72 1.01
N GLY A 51 -10.70 -9.85 1.67
CA GLY A 51 -11.69 -8.78 1.82
C GLY A 51 -12.61 -8.55 0.60
N ILE A 52 -12.44 -9.31 -0.48
CA ILE A 52 -13.22 -9.14 -1.72
C ILE A 52 -13.91 -10.44 -2.16
N TRP A 53 -15.02 -10.29 -2.90
CA TRP A 53 -15.70 -11.40 -3.55
C TRP A 53 -15.10 -11.65 -4.93
N MET A 54 -14.59 -12.86 -5.15
CA MET A 54 -13.92 -13.25 -6.39
C MET A 54 -14.70 -14.35 -7.10
N HIS A 55 -14.76 -14.27 -8.43
CA HIS A 55 -15.43 -15.28 -9.22
C HIS A 55 -14.54 -16.53 -9.34
N SER A 56 -15.11 -17.69 -9.03
CA SER A 56 -14.43 -18.97 -9.14
C SER A 56 -15.03 -19.73 -10.32
N ALA A 57 -14.38 -19.73 -11.48
CA ALA A 57 -14.78 -20.60 -12.58
C ALA A 57 -14.35 -22.05 -12.29
N ARG A 58 -13.20 -22.21 -11.62
CA ARG A 58 -12.67 -23.50 -11.13
C ARG A 58 -12.26 -23.40 -9.67
N LYS A 59 -12.32 -24.52 -8.96
CA LYS A 59 -12.08 -24.63 -7.51
C LYS A 59 -10.75 -24.01 -7.05
N ASN A 60 -9.73 -23.93 -7.92
CA ASN A 60 -8.39 -23.46 -7.58
C ASN A 60 -8.08 -22.02 -8.05
N ASP A 61 -8.96 -21.37 -8.83
CA ASP A 61 -8.67 -20.05 -9.42
C ASP A 61 -8.41 -18.98 -8.34
N VAL A 62 -9.17 -19.06 -7.24
CA VAL A 62 -9.07 -18.15 -6.08
C VAL A 62 -7.72 -18.31 -5.37
N ASP A 63 -7.27 -19.55 -5.17
CA ASP A 63 -6.00 -19.85 -4.50
C ASP A 63 -4.81 -19.41 -5.36
N ASP A 64 -4.89 -19.62 -6.67
CA ASP A 64 -3.88 -19.15 -7.62
C ASP A 64 -3.80 -17.63 -7.68
N MET A 65 -4.94 -16.94 -7.69
CA MET A 65 -5.00 -15.47 -7.62
C MET A 65 -4.42 -14.94 -6.31
N LEU A 66 -4.76 -15.54 -5.17
CA LEU A 66 -4.19 -15.18 -3.86
C LEU A 66 -2.66 -15.36 -3.85
N ARG A 67 -2.18 -16.48 -4.39
CA ARG A 67 -0.74 -16.75 -4.51
C ARG A 67 -0.07 -15.73 -5.43
N LEU A 68 -0.72 -15.35 -6.52
CA LEU A 68 -0.21 -14.34 -7.45
C LEU A 68 -0.14 -12.96 -6.78
N ASN A 69 -1.19 -12.53 -6.08
CA ASN A 69 -1.21 -11.26 -5.34
C ASN A 69 -0.12 -11.20 -4.27
N LYS A 70 0.13 -12.31 -3.55
CA LYS A 70 1.24 -12.39 -2.58
C LYS A 70 2.59 -12.18 -3.25
N LYS A 71 2.83 -12.79 -4.42
CA LYS A 71 4.06 -12.59 -5.19
C LYS A 71 4.17 -11.16 -5.70
N PHE A 72 3.08 -10.57 -6.17
CA PHE A 72 3.04 -9.20 -6.64
C PHE A 72 3.42 -8.23 -5.53
N ARG A 73 2.84 -8.38 -4.33
CA ARG A 73 3.19 -7.56 -3.16
C ARG A 73 4.66 -7.68 -2.77
N ALA A 74 5.20 -8.90 -2.74
CA ALA A 74 6.62 -9.11 -2.42
C ALA A 74 7.54 -8.41 -3.44
N LEU A 75 7.19 -8.47 -4.74
CA LEU A 75 7.95 -7.79 -5.79
C LEU A 75 7.84 -6.26 -5.69
N GLU A 76 6.66 -5.74 -5.33
CA GLU A 76 6.45 -4.31 -5.11
C GLU A 76 7.29 -3.80 -3.92
N GLU A 77 7.31 -4.54 -2.82
CA GLU A 77 8.15 -4.25 -1.65
C GLU A 77 9.66 -4.29 -1.99
N GLU A 78 10.10 -5.30 -2.76
CA GLU A 78 11.49 -5.40 -3.22
C GLU A 78 11.87 -4.24 -4.16
N ASN A 79 10.96 -3.86 -5.07
CA ASN A 79 11.16 -2.74 -5.97
C ASN A 79 11.32 -1.42 -5.19
N ASN A 80 10.43 -1.17 -4.23
CA ASN A 80 10.49 0.01 -3.37
C ASN A 80 11.79 0.05 -2.57
N MET A 81 12.24 -1.08 -2.02
CA MET A 81 13.52 -1.19 -1.32
C MET A 81 14.70 -0.92 -2.26
N CYS A 82 14.64 -1.39 -3.51
CA CYS A 82 15.68 -1.13 -4.50
C CYS A 82 15.79 0.37 -4.82
N ASN A 83 14.65 1.03 -5.04
CA ASN A 83 14.60 2.48 -5.29
C ASN A 83 15.21 3.25 -4.11
N LEU A 84 14.84 2.91 -2.87
CA LEU A 84 15.39 3.54 -1.67
C LEU A 84 16.92 3.36 -1.56
N LYS A 85 17.44 2.16 -1.87
CA LYS A 85 18.89 1.91 -1.89
C LYS A 85 19.60 2.78 -2.92
N ILE A 86 19.01 2.96 -4.09
CA ILE A 86 19.56 3.83 -5.15
C ILE A 86 19.61 5.27 -4.66
N GLU A 87 18.52 5.79 -4.07
CA GLU A 87 18.48 7.16 -3.52
C GLU A 87 19.57 7.38 -2.47
N VAL A 88 19.69 6.48 -1.50
CA VAL A 88 20.74 6.56 -0.46
C VAL A 88 22.14 6.50 -1.06
N MET A 89 22.38 5.64 -2.05
CA MET A 89 23.68 5.56 -2.71
C MET A 89 24.01 6.84 -3.49
N LEU A 90 23.02 7.48 -4.12
CA LEU A 90 23.21 8.75 -4.82
C LEU A 90 23.57 9.87 -3.84
N ASP A 91 22.92 9.91 -2.66
CA ASP A 91 23.25 10.88 -1.61
C ASP A 91 24.69 10.70 -1.11
N LEU A 92 25.10 9.46 -0.83
CA LEU A 92 26.46 9.15 -0.39
C LEU A 92 27.51 9.48 -1.47
N LEU A 93 27.21 9.23 -2.74
CA LEU A 93 28.08 9.60 -3.86
C LEU A 93 28.20 11.13 -3.99
N ALA A 94 27.10 11.86 -3.81
CA ALA A 94 27.12 13.31 -3.84
C ALA A 94 27.93 13.91 -2.67
N GLU A 95 27.81 13.34 -1.47
CA GLU A 95 28.64 13.68 -0.31
C GLU A 95 30.13 13.46 -0.63
N HIS A 96 30.51 12.26 -1.07
CA HIS A 96 31.91 11.96 -1.41
C HIS A 96 32.45 12.81 -2.57
N ALA A 97 31.66 13.09 -3.59
CA ALA A 97 32.06 13.98 -4.68
C ALA A 97 32.31 15.41 -4.19
N THR A 98 31.50 15.86 -3.22
CA THR A 98 31.64 17.17 -2.59
C THR A 98 32.91 17.24 -1.74
N GLU A 99 33.18 16.22 -0.92
CA GLU A 99 34.41 16.09 -0.13
C GLU A 99 35.67 16.11 -1.02
N LEU A 100 35.68 15.31 -2.09
CA LEU A 100 36.79 15.28 -3.04
C LEU A 100 37.02 16.63 -3.72
N ASN A 101 35.96 17.35 -4.07
CA ASN A 101 36.08 18.67 -4.67
C ASN A 101 36.58 19.74 -3.67
N GLN A 102 36.30 19.58 -2.37
CA GLN A 102 36.89 20.43 -1.32
C GLN A 102 38.37 20.10 -1.06
N LEU A 103 38.74 18.82 -1.17
CA LEU A 103 40.11 18.34 -0.96
C LEU A 103 41.03 18.57 -2.17
N LYS A 104 40.49 18.74 -3.38
CA LYS A 104 41.24 19.26 -4.52
C LYS A 104 41.68 20.68 -4.16
N PRO A 105 42.96 20.90 -3.82
CA PRO A 105 43.39 22.25 -3.48
C PRO A 105 43.22 23.14 -4.71
N VAL A 106 43.01 24.43 -4.45
CA VAL A 106 42.98 25.56 -5.40
C VAL A 106 44.34 25.73 -6.14
N LYS A 107 45.02 24.65 -6.51
CA LYS A 107 46.37 24.66 -7.13
C LYS A 107 46.35 25.15 -8.57
N GLU A 108 45.23 25.08 -9.29
CA GLU A 108 45.16 25.63 -10.65
C GLU A 108 44.94 27.15 -10.72
N LYS A 109 44.54 27.83 -9.63
CA LYS A 109 44.32 29.29 -9.66
C LYS A 109 45.56 30.10 -9.28
N SER A 110 46.59 29.51 -8.66
CA SER A 110 47.85 30.20 -8.33
C SER A 110 48.87 30.19 -9.47
N ASP A 111 48.89 29.15 -10.31
CA ASP A 111 49.96 28.93 -11.28
C ASP A 111 49.86 29.84 -12.52
N ILE A 112 48.70 30.47 -12.74
CA ILE A 112 48.50 31.45 -13.81
C ILE A 112 49.04 32.84 -13.41
N SER A 113 49.27 33.10 -12.12
CA SER A 113 49.63 34.43 -11.61
C SER A 113 51.14 34.74 -11.55
N GLN A 114 52.02 33.75 -11.76
CA GLN A 114 53.49 33.96 -11.69
C GLN A 114 54.21 33.99 -13.05
N GLY A 115 53.50 33.93 -14.18
CA GLY A 115 54.11 33.79 -15.51
C GLY A 115 54.38 35.07 -16.32
N PHE A 116 54.02 36.27 -15.87
CA PHE A 116 54.12 37.50 -16.68
C PHE A 116 54.88 38.62 -15.94
N THR A 117 56.21 38.50 -15.84
CA THR A 117 57.07 39.68 -15.68
C THR A 117 57.92 39.83 -16.93
N ILE A 118 57.44 40.65 -17.87
CA ILE A 118 58.22 41.10 -19.01
C ILE A 118 59.22 42.12 -18.48
N LYS A 119 60.49 41.72 -18.35
CA LYS A 119 61.59 42.68 -18.20
C LYS A 119 61.74 43.44 -19.52
N MET A 120 61.36 44.72 -19.54
CA MET A 120 61.73 45.61 -20.64
C MET A 120 63.23 45.96 -20.53
N PRO A 121 63.99 45.92 -21.63
CA PRO A 121 65.37 46.40 -21.64
C PRO A 121 65.35 47.94 -21.60
N VAL A 122 66.08 48.52 -20.65
CA VAL A 122 66.43 49.95 -20.67
C VAL A 122 67.78 50.07 -21.37
N MET A 123 67.86 51.04 -22.30
CA MET A 123 68.99 51.35 -23.21
C MET A 123 70.36 51.40 -22.54
#